data_AF-A0A7C6QH10-F1
#
_entry.id   AF-A0A7C6QH10-F1
#
_cell.length_a   1.000
_cell.length_b   1.000
_cell.length_c   1.000
_cell.angle_alpha   90.00
_cell.angle_beta   90.00
_cell.angle_gamma   90.00
#
_symmetry.space_group_name_H-M   'P 1'
#
loop_
_entity.id
_entity.type
_entity.pdbx_description
1 polymer ?
#
loop_
_entity_poly.entity_id
_entity_poly.type
_entity_poly.pdbx_seq_one_letter_code
_entity_poly.pdbx_strand_id
1 'polypeptide(L)'
;MQPLKLTDTTLRDGHQSLWATRMRTEDMLPILEKLDEVGYHSLEVWGGATFDVCMRYLGEDPWERLRILRQRIKKTKLQMLLRGQSLVGYQHYPDDVVKAFIRKAVDNGIDIIRIFDALNDLRNMEVPIEAAKQAGAHAQGTVVYTISPVHTLEHYVDTALHLEQMGVDSICIKDMAGLLSPHVAYELVSLLKQKVRVPIQLHSHYVGGLAVGAYLEAAKAGVDVVDTASVPLAFGSSQPPVETVVRALQGTPYDTGLNLAQLFEIAQYFDELRKELGFERGVTRISDMQVFEHQVPGGMISNLVSQLKEQKALHRLGEVLAEIPRVRAELGYPPLVTPTSQIVGTQAVLNVLTGQRYKLVPGEVKAYVKGAYGKPPAPIDENIRRLIIGDEPVCEKRPADCLAPMLEKARQEIEAYITSEEDLLSYCLFPQVAKKFFEDRKAGRLTGNDNGARNQVKQQGGQTKMELKEIQELIKSLNQSGFSEFNLETDGLKLQIKRTSQAATAPAGPEVAGMEETKKPLEKQDSNASRKHHVLKAPMVGTFYRAPAPDAEPFVEVGSLVTKGQTVCIIEAMKLMNEIEADIAGRIVEIKVENGQPVEYGQELFVIAEE
;
A
#
# COMPACT_ATOMS: atom_id res chain seq x y z
N MET A 1 -32.41 -7.23 -23.60
CA MET A 1 -31.54 -6.51 -22.64
C MET A 1 -31.32 -7.44 -21.46
N GLN A 2 -30.11 -7.47 -20.90
CA GLN A 2 -29.74 -8.39 -19.82
C GLN A 2 -29.74 -7.64 -18.47
N PRO A 3 -30.19 -8.27 -17.38
CA PRO A 3 -29.98 -7.78 -16.01
C PRO A 3 -28.53 -7.35 -15.78
N LEU A 4 -28.32 -6.22 -15.09
CA LEU A 4 -26.98 -5.84 -14.68
C LEU A 4 -26.48 -6.81 -13.62
N LYS A 5 -25.28 -7.36 -13.81
CA LYS A 5 -24.67 -8.27 -12.83
C LYS A 5 -23.76 -7.49 -11.88
N LEU A 6 -23.63 -7.96 -10.64
CA LEU A 6 -22.83 -7.30 -9.62
C LEU A 6 -21.70 -8.21 -9.13
N THR A 7 -20.51 -7.64 -8.96
CA THR A 7 -19.42 -8.27 -8.18
C THR A 7 -19.36 -7.63 -6.81
N ASP A 8 -19.38 -8.44 -5.75
CA ASP A 8 -19.18 -7.93 -4.40
C ASP A 8 -17.68 -7.86 -4.06
N THR A 9 -17.24 -6.74 -3.50
CA THR A 9 -15.84 -6.48 -3.10
C THR A 9 -15.65 -6.45 -1.59
N THR A 10 -16.67 -6.81 -0.80
CA THR A 10 -16.70 -6.64 0.66
C THR A 10 -15.55 -7.37 1.34
N LEU A 11 -15.22 -8.58 0.87
CA LEU A 11 -14.16 -9.44 1.41
C LEU A 11 -12.75 -9.14 0.87
N ARG A 12 -12.58 -8.10 0.03
CA ARG A 12 -11.28 -7.66 -0.51
C ARG A 12 -11.16 -6.15 -0.54
N ASP A 13 -11.71 -5.49 -1.56
CA ASP A 13 -11.46 -4.06 -1.77
C ASP A 13 -12.17 -3.17 -0.75
N GLY A 14 -13.34 -3.59 -0.25
CA GLY A 14 -14.10 -2.82 0.73
C GLY A 14 -13.30 -2.61 2.02
N HIS A 15 -12.83 -3.71 2.62
CA HIS A 15 -12.05 -3.64 3.84
C HIS A 15 -10.59 -3.20 3.60
N GLN A 16 -10.05 -3.39 2.38
CA GLN A 16 -8.78 -2.78 1.98
C GLN A 16 -8.87 -1.24 2.00
N SER A 17 -10.00 -0.70 1.53
CA SER A 17 -10.23 0.74 1.42
C SER A 17 -10.53 1.41 2.77
N LEU A 18 -11.26 0.72 3.65
CA LEU A 18 -11.79 1.31 4.89
C LEU A 18 -11.08 0.83 6.15
N TRP A 19 -10.68 -0.45 6.20
CA TRP A 19 -10.19 -1.10 7.43
C TRP A 19 -8.73 -1.54 7.30
N ALA A 20 -7.97 -0.84 6.45
CA ALA A 20 -6.55 -1.13 6.19
C ALA A 20 -6.27 -2.61 5.88
N THR A 21 -7.22 -3.28 5.22
CA THR A 21 -7.12 -4.71 4.87
C THR A 21 -7.12 -5.66 6.09
N ARG A 22 -7.59 -5.23 7.27
CA ARG A 22 -7.48 -5.96 8.54
C ARG A 22 -8.62 -6.93 8.88
N MET A 23 -9.50 -7.25 7.93
CA MET A 23 -10.52 -8.27 8.13
C MET A 23 -9.85 -9.66 8.18
N ARG A 24 -10.07 -10.38 9.28
CA ARG A 24 -9.49 -11.71 9.51
C ARG A 24 -10.32 -12.80 8.85
N THR A 25 -9.70 -13.95 8.59
CA THR A 25 -10.43 -15.10 8.01
C THR A 25 -11.59 -15.54 8.92
N GLU A 26 -11.39 -15.52 10.24
CA GLU A 26 -12.43 -15.87 11.22
C GLU A 26 -13.66 -14.94 11.17
N ASP A 27 -13.45 -13.66 10.82
CA ASP A 27 -14.53 -12.67 10.69
C ASP A 27 -15.27 -12.81 9.35
N MET A 28 -14.72 -13.56 8.40
CA MET A 28 -15.40 -13.84 7.13
C MET A 28 -16.29 -15.09 7.25
N LEU A 29 -15.84 -16.11 7.98
CA LEU A 29 -16.46 -17.43 8.05
C LEU A 29 -17.99 -17.44 8.30
N PRO A 30 -18.55 -16.68 9.27
CA PRO A 30 -19.96 -16.77 9.62
C PRO A 30 -20.91 -16.31 8.51
N ILE A 31 -20.42 -15.52 7.55
CA ILE A 31 -21.27 -14.87 6.54
C ILE A 31 -21.11 -15.42 5.12
N LEU A 32 -20.14 -16.30 4.88
CA LEU A 32 -19.78 -16.79 3.54
C LEU A 32 -20.94 -17.48 2.81
N GLU A 33 -21.68 -18.36 3.49
CA GLU A 33 -22.79 -19.10 2.87
C GLU A 33 -23.91 -18.13 2.45
N LYS A 34 -24.19 -17.10 3.25
CA LYS A 34 -25.18 -16.07 2.88
C LYS A 34 -24.74 -15.25 1.68
N LEU A 35 -23.46 -14.88 1.60
CA LEU A 35 -22.88 -14.21 0.42
C LEU A 35 -22.99 -15.07 -0.84
N ASP A 36 -22.73 -16.38 -0.71
CA ASP A 36 -22.78 -17.32 -1.83
C ASP A 36 -24.21 -17.53 -2.39
N GLU A 37 -25.23 -17.35 -1.55
CA GLU A 37 -26.64 -17.48 -1.94
C GLU A 37 -27.23 -16.22 -2.60
N VAL A 38 -26.53 -15.09 -2.62
CA VAL A 38 -27.09 -13.82 -3.15
C VAL A 38 -27.34 -13.89 -4.66
N GLY A 39 -26.47 -14.59 -5.40
CA GLY A 39 -26.49 -14.62 -6.87
C GLY A 39 -25.59 -13.56 -7.52
N TYR A 40 -24.50 -13.16 -6.86
CA TYR A 40 -23.49 -12.29 -7.45
C TYR A 40 -22.83 -12.91 -8.71
N HIS A 41 -22.31 -12.07 -9.59
CA HIS A 41 -21.43 -12.49 -10.69
C HIS A 41 -20.17 -13.18 -10.15
N SER A 42 -19.56 -12.54 -9.17
CA SER A 42 -18.39 -13.00 -8.45
C SER A 42 -18.29 -12.32 -7.09
N LEU A 43 -17.55 -12.95 -6.18
CA LEU A 43 -17.04 -12.33 -4.97
C LEU A 43 -15.55 -12.06 -5.19
N GLU A 44 -15.14 -10.81 -5.14
CA GLU A 44 -13.73 -10.47 -5.11
C GLU A 44 -13.21 -10.63 -3.68
N VAL A 45 -12.35 -11.64 -3.47
CA VAL A 45 -11.95 -12.09 -2.12
C VAL A 45 -10.44 -12.13 -1.92
N TRP A 46 -9.66 -11.89 -2.97
CA TRP A 46 -8.23 -12.18 -2.96
C TRP A 46 -7.40 -11.25 -3.86
N GLY A 47 -6.09 -11.30 -3.70
CA GLY A 47 -5.17 -10.39 -4.38
C GLY A 47 -5.20 -8.97 -3.79
N GLY A 48 -4.66 -7.99 -4.52
CA GLY A 48 -4.43 -6.66 -3.95
C GLY A 48 -3.51 -6.74 -2.71
N ALA A 49 -3.87 -6.04 -1.63
CA ALA A 49 -3.04 -6.00 -0.41
C ALA A 49 -3.28 -7.18 0.54
N THR A 50 -4.32 -8.01 0.33
CA THR A 50 -4.70 -9.06 1.28
C THR A 50 -3.58 -10.07 1.49
N PHE A 51 -2.83 -10.41 0.45
CA PHE A 51 -1.76 -11.41 0.50
C PHE A 51 -0.63 -11.02 1.47
N ASP A 52 -0.06 -9.82 1.32
CA ASP A 52 0.97 -9.30 2.23
C ASP A 52 0.39 -9.11 3.65
N VAL A 53 -0.81 -8.56 3.76
CA VAL A 53 -1.41 -8.22 5.05
C VAL A 53 -1.74 -9.45 5.90
N CYS A 54 -2.20 -10.55 5.29
CA CYS A 54 -2.43 -11.82 5.97
C CYS A 54 -1.17 -12.24 6.74
N MET A 55 -0.03 -12.33 6.06
CA MET A 55 1.21 -12.77 6.67
C MET A 55 1.82 -11.71 7.61
N ARG A 56 1.87 -10.45 7.16
CA ARG A 56 2.59 -9.38 7.85
C ARG A 56 1.91 -8.92 9.14
N TYR A 57 0.58 -8.86 9.15
CA TYR A 57 -0.16 -8.20 10.21
C TYR A 57 -1.21 -9.07 10.88
N LEU A 58 -1.74 -10.09 10.19
CA LEU A 58 -2.81 -10.93 10.76
C LEU A 58 -2.28 -12.27 11.30
N GLY A 59 -1.05 -12.65 10.97
CA GLY A 59 -0.52 -13.96 11.32
C GLY A 59 -1.28 -15.10 10.65
N GLU A 60 -1.87 -14.83 9.48
CA GLU A 60 -2.68 -15.78 8.72
C GLU A 60 -1.99 -16.15 7.40
N ASP A 61 -2.13 -17.42 6.99
CA ASP A 61 -1.70 -17.85 5.66
C ASP A 61 -2.75 -17.39 4.63
N PRO A 62 -2.41 -16.52 3.66
CA PRO A 62 -3.35 -16.12 2.64
C PRO A 62 -3.88 -17.31 1.84
N TRP A 63 -3.04 -18.31 1.54
CA TRP A 63 -3.43 -19.49 0.74
C TRP A 63 -4.47 -20.33 1.48
N GLU A 64 -4.30 -20.46 2.79
CA GLU A 64 -5.29 -21.14 3.63
C GLU A 64 -6.60 -20.37 3.67
N ARG A 65 -6.57 -19.03 3.77
CA ARG A 65 -7.77 -18.20 3.63
C ARG A 65 -8.49 -18.51 2.32
N LEU A 66 -7.78 -18.57 1.19
CA LEU A 66 -8.39 -18.89 -0.11
C LEU A 66 -9.06 -20.26 -0.10
N ARG A 67 -8.37 -21.30 0.39
CA ARG A 67 -8.93 -22.67 0.47
C ARG A 67 -10.19 -22.71 1.33
N ILE A 68 -10.18 -22.04 2.49
CA ILE A 68 -11.33 -21.92 3.39
C ILE A 68 -12.50 -21.23 2.68
N LEU A 69 -12.25 -20.11 2.01
CA LEU A 69 -13.27 -19.37 1.26
C LEU A 69 -13.87 -20.24 0.15
N ARG A 70 -13.04 -20.92 -0.65
CA ARG A 70 -13.50 -21.84 -1.70
C ARG A 70 -14.25 -23.04 -1.14
N GLN A 71 -13.90 -23.51 0.05
CA GLN A 71 -14.63 -24.59 0.74
C GLN A 71 -16.06 -24.20 1.12
N ARG A 72 -16.31 -22.92 1.41
CA ARG A 72 -17.61 -22.42 1.86
C ARG A 72 -18.45 -21.78 0.76
N ILE A 73 -17.81 -21.07 -0.16
CA ILE A 73 -18.44 -20.45 -1.33
C ILE A 73 -18.36 -21.48 -2.45
N LYS A 74 -19.49 -21.96 -2.97
CA LYS A 74 -19.58 -23.01 -3.99
C LYS A 74 -20.34 -22.60 -5.24
N LYS A 75 -21.27 -21.65 -5.13
CA LYS A 75 -22.14 -21.23 -6.24
C LYS A 75 -21.54 -20.05 -7.01
N THR A 76 -20.89 -19.16 -6.30
CA THR A 76 -20.38 -17.89 -6.81
C THR A 76 -18.90 -18.02 -7.18
N LYS A 77 -18.52 -17.35 -8.27
CA LYS A 77 -17.13 -17.29 -8.72
C LYS A 77 -16.27 -16.49 -7.74
N LEU A 78 -15.06 -16.95 -7.45
CA LEU A 78 -14.06 -16.19 -6.71
C LEU A 78 -13.19 -15.39 -7.66
N GLN A 79 -13.15 -14.07 -7.44
CA GLN A 79 -12.33 -13.14 -8.21
C GLN A 79 -11.13 -12.67 -7.37
N MET A 80 -9.99 -12.46 -8.05
CA MET A 80 -8.84 -11.76 -7.47
C MET A 80 -8.38 -10.58 -8.32
N LEU A 81 -7.73 -9.62 -7.67
CA LEU A 81 -6.98 -8.55 -8.33
C LEU A 81 -5.50 -8.93 -8.44
N LEU A 82 -4.96 -8.94 -9.66
CA LEU A 82 -3.57 -9.28 -9.97
C LEU A 82 -2.90 -8.15 -10.77
N ARG A 83 -1.74 -7.69 -10.32
CA ARG A 83 -0.98 -6.64 -10.98
C ARG A 83 0.03 -7.22 -11.96
N GLY A 84 -0.41 -7.59 -13.16
CA GLY A 84 0.44 -8.01 -14.28
C GLY A 84 1.67 -8.80 -13.84
N GLN A 85 2.84 -8.34 -14.28
CA GLN A 85 4.15 -8.93 -13.96
C GLN A 85 4.58 -8.80 -12.48
N SER A 86 3.91 -7.95 -11.71
CA SER A 86 4.17 -7.76 -10.27
C SER A 86 3.30 -8.62 -9.36
N LEU A 87 2.33 -9.36 -9.90
CA LEU A 87 1.43 -10.23 -9.17
C LEU A 87 0.73 -9.50 -7.99
N VAL A 88 1.05 -9.89 -6.77
CA VAL A 88 0.60 -9.23 -5.52
C VAL A 88 1.72 -8.50 -4.79
N GLY A 89 2.94 -8.49 -5.34
CA GLY A 89 4.12 -7.83 -4.81
C GLY A 89 4.31 -6.39 -5.30
N TYR A 90 5.55 -5.88 -5.20
CA TYR A 90 5.88 -4.46 -5.44
C TYR A 90 6.88 -4.21 -6.57
N GLN A 91 7.43 -5.27 -7.17
CA GLN A 91 8.38 -5.25 -8.28
C GLN A 91 7.99 -6.27 -9.34
N HIS A 92 8.62 -6.24 -10.51
CA HIS A 92 8.41 -7.28 -11.51
C HIS A 92 9.09 -8.59 -11.09
N TYR A 93 8.42 -9.71 -11.35
CA TYR A 93 8.95 -11.04 -11.11
C TYR A 93 9.25 -11.73 -12.44
N PRO A 94 10.21 -12.68 -12.48
CA PRO A 94 10.45 -13.47 -13.68
C PRO A 94 9.26 -14.40 -13.99
N ASP A 95 9.17 -14.84 -15.25
CA ASP A 95 7.99 -15.54 -15.76
C ASP A 95 7.73 -16.89 -15.11
N ASP A 96 8.76 -17.56 -14.59
CA ASP A 96 8.61 -18.82 -13.85
C ASP A 96 7.78 -18.62 -12.58
N VAL A 97 8.05 -17.56 -11.82
CA VAL A 97 7.28 -17.16 -10.63
C VAL A 97 5.86 -16.75 -11.02
N VAL A 98 5.69 -15.96 -12.09
CA VAL A 98 4.37 -15.52 -12.57
C VAL A 98 3.47 -16.70 -12.94
N LYS A 99 3.98 -17.62 -13.75
CA LYS A 99 3.25 -18.80 -14.18
C LYS A 99 2.90 -19.71 -13.00
N ALA A 100 3.85 -19.96 -12.10
CA ALA A 100 3.62 -20.80 -10.93
C ALA A 100 2.59 -20.19 -9.95
N PHE A 101 2.69 -18.88 -9.69
CA PHE A 101 1.74 -18.18 -8.81
C PHE A 101 0.31 -18.23 -9.34
N ILE A 102 0.13 -17.92 -10.63
CA ILE A 102 -1.20 -17.91 -11.25
C ILE A 102 -1.80 -19.31 -11.25
N ARG A 103 -1.01 -20.33 -11.63
CA ARG A 103 -1.46 -21.72 -11.56
C ARG A 103 -1.93 -22.08 -10.15
N LYS A 104 -1.16 -21.74 -9.12
CA LYS A 104 -1.54 -22.02 -7.73
C LYS A 104 -2.74 -21.24 -7.24
N ALA A 105 -2.94 -20.01 -7.69
CA ALA A 105 -4.14 -19.24 -7.38
C ALA A 105 -5.40 -19.97 -7.92
N VAL A 106 -5.32 -20.49 -9.15
CA VAL A 106 -6.42 -21.26 -9.76
C VAL A 106 -6.61 -22.61 -9.08
N ASP A 107 -5.53 -23.37 -8.84
CA ASP A 107 -5.57 -24.67 -8.15
C ASP A 107 -6.23 -24.56 -6.75
N ASN A 108 -6.04 -23.42 -6.05
CA ASN A 108 -6.62 -23.18 -4.73
C ASN A 108 -8.04 -22.55 -4.79
N GLY A 109 -8.55 -22.20 -5.97
CA GLY A 109 -9.98 -21.90 -6.17
C GLY A 109 -10.35 -20.55 -6.77
N ILE A 110 -9.39 -19.76 -7.29
CA ILE A 110 -9.71 -18.54 -8.04
C ILE A 110 -10.28 -18.88 -9.41
N ASP A 111 -11.44 -18.31 -9.73
CA ASP A 111 -12.13 -18.50 -11.02
C ASP A 111 -11.87 -17.35 -12.00
N ILE A 112 -11.79 -16.11 -11.48
CA ILE A 112 -11.60 -14.89 -12.28
C ILE A 112 -10.33 -14.17 -11.81
N ILE A 113 -9.42 -13.90 -12.74
CA ILE A 113 -8.22 -13.12 -12.46
C ILE A 113 -8.34 -11.78 -13.19
N ARG A 114 -8.55 -10.71 -12.44
CA ARG A 114 -8.51 -9.33 -12.95
C ARG A 114 -7.06 -8.87 -13.03
N ILE A 115 -6.52 -8.87 -14.24
CA ILE A 115 -5.12 -8.54 -14.53
C ILE A 115 -5.05 -7.08 -14.96
N PHE A 116 -4.23 -6.28 -14.27
CA PHE A 116 -3.98 -4.88 -14.63
C PHE A 116 -2.49 -4.57 -14.59
N ASP A 117 -2.07 -3.57 -15.36
CA ASP A 117 -0.75 -2.93 -15.25
C ASP A 117 -0.91 -1.48 -14.77
N ALA A 118 0.00 -1.01 -13.92
CA ALA A 118 -0.11 0.32 -13.32
C ALA A 118 0.04 1.47 -14.33
N LEU A 119 0.66 1.20 -15.48
CA LEU A 119 0.92 2.13 -16.58
C LEU A 119 0.05 1.87 -17.81
N ASN A 120 -0.85 0.88 -17.77
CA ASN A 120 -1.50 0.30 -18.94
C ASN A 120 -0.47 -0.21 -19.99
N ASP A 121 0.74 -0.61 -19.57
CA ASP A 121 1.72 -1.25 -20.46
C ASP A 121 1.36 -2.73 -20.64
N LEU A 122 0.70 -3.03 -21.76
CA LEU A 122 0.15 -4.37 -22.05
C LEU A 122 1.21 -5.47 -22.13
N ARG A 123 2.48 -5.12 -22.39
CA ARG A 123 3.59 -6.08 -22.39
C ARG A 123 3.75 -6.76 -21.02
N ASN A 124 3.46 -6.03 -19.94
CA ASN A 124 3.51 -6.57 -18.57
C ASN A 124 2.30 -7.47 -18.24
N MET A 125 1.32 -7.58 -19.14
CA MET A 125 0.11 -8.37 -18.97
C MET A 125 0.10 -9.64 -19.83
N GLU A 126 0.98 -9.75 -20.83
CA GLU A 126 1.08 -10.89 -21.75
C GLU A 126 1.21 -12.23 -21.01
N VAL A 127 2.28 -12.40 -20.23
CA VAL A 127 2.55 -13.66 -19.51
C VAL A 127 1.48 -13.97 -18.47
N PRO A 128 1.02 -13.01 -17.63
CA PRO A 128 -0.09 -13.26 -16.73
C PRO A 128 -1.39 -13.69 -17.41
N ILE A 129 -1.77 -13.07 -18.53
CA ILE A 129 -2.98 -13.43 -19.29
C ILE A 129 -2.84 -14.85 -19.85
N GLU A 130 -1.70 -15.15 -20.48
CA GLU A 130 -1.41 -16.48 -21.02
C GLU A 130 -1.50 -17.55 -19.91
N ALA A 131 -0.84 -17.31 -18.76
CA ALA A 131 -0.83 -18.22 -17.63
C ALA A 131 -2.23 -18.45 -17.04
N ALA A 132 -3.04 -17.40 -16.93
CA ALA A 132 -4.41 -17.51 -16.42
C ALA A 132 -5.27 -18.40 -17.32
N LYS A 133 -5.16 -18.22 -18.65
CA LYS A 133 -5.87 -19.04 -19.63
C LYS A 133 -5.40 -20.48 -19.64
N GLN A 134 -4.08 -20.72 -19.56
CA GLN A 134 -3.51 -22.06 -19.49
C GLN A 134 -3.93 -22.80 -18.21
N ALA A 135 -4.09 -22.07 -17.11
CA ALA A 135 -4.61 -22.61 -15.85
C ALA A 135 -6.13 -22.85 -15.88
N GLY A 136 -6.85 -22.37 -16.90
CA GLY A 136 -8.30 -22.53 -17.05
C GLY A 136 -9.16 -21.50 -16.32
N ALA A 137 -8.57 -20.39 -15.86
CA ALA A 137 -9.31 -19.29 -15.25
C ALA A 137 -9.87 -18.32 -16.31
N HIS A 138 -10.88 -17.55 -15.93
CA HIS A 138 -11.35 -16.40 -16.67
C HIS A 138 -10.33 -15.27 -16.55
N ALA A 139 -9.65 -14.95 -17.65
CA ALA A 139 -8.69 -13.86 -17.70
C ALA A 139 -9.43 -12.54 -17.99
N GLN A 140 -9.51 -11.63 -17.02
CA GLN A 140 -10.08 -10.30 -17.19
C GLN A 140 -8.96 -9.27 -17.38
N GLY A 141 -8.82 -8.73 -18.60
CA GLY A 141 -7.88 -7.64 -18.88
C GLY A 141 -8.41 -6.31 -18.35
N THR A 142 -7.53 -5.44 -17.85
CA THR A 142 -7.96 -4.19 -17.21
C THR A 142 -7.39 -2.96 -17.90
N VAL A 143 -8.27 -1.98 -18.13
CA VAL A 143 -7.94 -0.61 -18.50
C VAL A 143 -7.99 0.25 -17.25
N VAL A 144 -6.84 0.75 -16.78
CA VAL A 144 -6.77 1.66 -15.63
C VAL A 144 -7.17 3.07 -16.07
N TYR A 145 -8.24 3.60 -15.49
CA TYR A 145 -8.80 4.90 -15.83
C TYR A 145 -8.18 6.03 -14.98
N THR A 146 -7.93 7.17 -15.61
CA THR A 146 -7.42 8.40 -15.01
C THR A 146 -7.67 9.58 -15.95
N ILE A 147 -7.37 10.82 -15.55
CA ILE A 147 -7.57 12.00 -16.39
C ILE A 147 -6.23 12.70 -16.60
N SER A 148 -5.76 12.78 -17.84
CA SER A 148 -4.61 13.60 -18.22
C SER A 148 -4.64 13.91 -19.72
N PRO A 149 -3.76 14.80 -20.23
CA PRO A 149 -3.70 15.12 -21.66
C PRO A 149 -3.47 13.93 -22.60
N VAL A 150 -2.96 12.79 -22.10
CA VAL A 150 -2.70 11.59 -22.90
C VAL A 150 -3.74 10.48 -22.76
N HIS A 151 -4.59 10.56 -21.73
CA HIS A 151 -5.62 9.55 -21.47
C HIS A 151 -6.95 9.95 -22.09
N THR A 152 -7.08 9.74 -23.39
CA THR A 152 -8.30 10.02 -24.17
C THR A 152 -9.22 8.79 -24.22
N LEU A 153 -10.47 8.99 -24.67
CA LEU A 153 -11.36 7.86 -24.96
C LEU A 153 -10.76 6.89 -26.00
N GLU A 154 -10.06 7.43 -27.01
CA GLU A 154 -9.37 6.64 -28.02
C GLU A 154 -8.27 5.77 -27.40
N HIS A 155 -7.43 6.34 -26.52
CA HIS A 155 -6.42 5.59 -25.78
C HIS A 155 -7.02 4.39 -25.03
N TYR A 156 -8.15 4.59 -24.35
CA TYR A 156 -8.81 3.51 -23.60
C TYR A 156 -9.43 2.44 -24.48
N VAL A 157 -10.04 2.85 -25.60
CA VAL A 157 -10.60 1.95 -26.59
C VAL A 157 -9.52 1.11 -27.26
N ASP A 158 -8.38 1.72 -27.62
CA ASP A 158 -7.26 1.01 -28.25
C ASP A 158 -6.61 0.03 -27.28
N THR A 159 -6.47 0.42 -26.01
CA THR A 159 -6.00 -0.48 -24.94
C THR A 159 -6.93 -1.69 -24.82
N ALA A 160 -8.25 -1.48 -24.80
CA ALA A 160 -9.25 -2.54 -24.73
C ALA A 160 -9.21 -3.47 -25.96
N LEU A 161 -9.04 -2.93 -27.17
CA LEU A 161 -8.92 -3.71 -28.40
C LEU A 161 -7.68 -4.61 -28.38
N HIS A 162 -6.53 -4.10 -27.92
CA HIS A 162 -5.33 -4.91 -27.78
C HIS A 162 -5.49 -6.00 -26.72
N LEU A 163 -6.14 -5.71 -25.59
CA LEU A 163 -6.46 -6.74 -24.58
C LEU A 163 -7.33 -7.85 -25.17
N GLU A 164 -8.36 -7.51 -25.97
CA GLU A 164 -9.18 -8.51 -26.65
C GLU A 164 -8.35 -9.36 -27.63
N GLN A 165 -7.40 -8.76 -28.36
CA GLN A 165 -6.49 -9.49 -29.24
C GLN A 165 -5.56 -10.45 -28.48
N MET A 166 -5.17 -10.10 -27.25
CA MET A 166 -4.45 -11.00 -26.33
C MET A 166 -5.32 -12.16 -25.83
N GLY A 167 -6.63 -12.11 -26.11
CA GLY A 167 -7.57 -13.20 -25.86
C GLY A 167 -8.15 -13.22 -24.45
N VAL A 168 -8.25 -12.07 -23.78
CA VAL A 168 -8.96 -11.97 -22.49
C VAL A 168 -10.44 -12.34 -22.65
N ASP A 169 -11.04 -12.87 -21.58
CA ASP A 169 -12.44 -13.32 -21.55
C ASP A 169 -13.41 -12.18 -21.19
N SER A 170 -12.92 -11.11 -20.56
CA SER A 170 -13.65 -9.86 -20.34
C SER A 170 -12.69 -8.69 -20.12
N ILE A 171 -13.21 -7.46 -20.19
CA ILE A 171 -12.45 -6.23 -19.95
C ILE A 171 -13.01 -5.50 -18.73
N CYS A 172 -12.14 -5.08 -17.83
CA CYS A 172 -12.47 -4.21 -16.71
C CYS A 172 -12.02 -2.77 -16.97
N ILE A 173 -12.91 -1.79 -16.81
CA ILE A 173 -12.53 -0.39 -16.64
C ILE A 173 -12.32 -0.18 -15.14
N LYS A 174 -11.07 0.08 -14.72
CA LYS A 174 -10.71 0.28 -13.31
C LYS A 174 -10.46 1.76 -13.02
N ASP A 175 -11.47 2.42 -12.47
CA ASP A 175 -11.38 3.77 -11.92
C ASP A 175 -11.04 3.71 -10.41
N MET A 176 -9.75 3.55 -10.12
CA MET A 176 -9.22 3.42 -8.76
C MET A 176 -9.40 4.68 -7.90
N ALA A 177 -9.61 5.83 -8.52
CA ALA A 177 -9.68 7.13 -7.84
C ALA A 177 -11.10 7.74 -7.85
N GLY A 178 -12.09 7.08 -8.46
CA GLY A 178 -13.48 7.56 -8.51
C GLY A 178 -13.64 8.84 -9.34
N LEU A 179 -12.89 8.96 -10.43
CA LEU A 179 -12.83 10.11 -11.32
C LEU A 179 -13.80 10.02 -12.51
N LEU A 180 -14.34 8.83 -12.81
CA LEU A 180 -15.16 8.59 -13.98
C LEU A 180 -16.53 9.25 -13.81
N SER A 181 -16.75 10.33 -14.57
CA SER A 181 -18.04 11.02 -14.56
C SER A 181 -19.12 10.19 -15.25
N PRO A 182 -20.41 10.37 -14.90
CA PRO A 182 -21.50 9.63 -15.52
C PRO A 182 -21.56 9.75 -17.05
N HIS A 183 -21.33 10.95 -17.58
CA HIS A 183 -21.33 11.17 -19.02
C HIS A 183 -20.19 10.42 -19.73
N VAL A 184 -18.97 10.49 -19.19
CA VAL A 184 -17.81 9.79 -19.75
C VAL A 184 -17.97 8.28 -19.62
N ALA A 185 -18.59 7.79 -18.54
CA ALA A 185 -18.92 6.38 -18.38
C ALA A 185 -19.85 5.88 -19.51
N TYR A 186 -20.90 6.66 -19.84
CA TYR A 186 -21.79 6.34 -20.96
C TYR A 186 -21.03 6.28 -22.28
N GLU A 187 -20.23 7.30 -22.58
CA GLU A 187 -19.50 7.40 -23.85
C GLU A 187 -18.47 6.28 -23.99
N LEU A 188 -17.63 6.07 -22.98
CA LEU A 188 -16.59 5.06 -22.98
C LEU A 188 -17.18 3.66 -23.14
N VAL A 189 -18.18 3.31 -22.33
CA VAL A 189 -18.84 2.00 -22.42
C VAL A 189 -19.52 1.82 -23.77
N SER A 190 -20.20 2.85 -24.29
CA SER A 190 -20.86 2.77 -25.61
C SER A 190 -19.84 2.48 -26.72
N LEU A 191 -18.70 3.18 -26.71
CA LEU A 191 -17.61 2.97 -27.66
C LEU A 191 -17.00 1.57 -27.54
N LEU A 192 -16.78 1.09 -26.32
CA LEU A 192 -16.27 -0.25 -26.08
C LEU A 192 -17.25 -1.31 -26.57
N LYS A 193 -18.54 -1.23 -26.23
CA LYS A 193 -19.56 -2.20 -26.69
C LYS A 193 -19.75 -2.21 -28.21
N GLN A 194 -19.34 -1.15 -28.92
CA GLN A 194 -19.31 -1.12 -30.39
C GLN A 194 -18.06 -1.80 -30.99
N LYS A 195 -16.94 -1.80 -30.26
CA LYS A 195 -15.62 -2.16 -30.80
C LYS A 195 -15.07 -3.49 -30.29
N VAL A 196 -15.39 -3.87 -29.05
CA VAL A 196 -15.01 -5.16 -28.46
C VAL A 196 -16.24 -6.04 -28.26
N ARG A 197 -16.04 -7.35 -28.29
CA ARG A 197 -17.09 -8.37 -28.20
C ARG A 197 -17.19 -8.98 -26.80
N VAL A 198 -16.08 -8.99 -26.06
CA VAL A 198 -16.04 -9.54 -24.71
C VAL A 198 -16.84 -8.66 -23.72
N PRO A 199 -17.36 -9.24 -22.62
CA PRO A 199 -18.09 -8.48 -21.60
C PRO A 199 -17.24 -7.36 -20.98
N ILE A 200 -17.91 -6.27 -20.57
CA ILE A 200 -17.31 -5.12 -19.90
C ILE A 200 -17.75 -5.09 -18.44
N GLN A 201 -16.78 -4.95 -17.54
CA GLN A 201 -16.99 -4.74 -16.11
C GLN A 201 -16.48 -3.35 -15.69
N LEU A 202 -17.30 -2.58 -15.00
CA LEU A 202 -16.90 -1.28 -14.48
C LEU A 202 -16.64 -1.35 -12.98
N HIS A 203 -15.43 -0.95 -12.59
CA HIS A 203 -15.00 -0.83 -11.21
C HIS A 203 -14.72 0.64 -10.90
N SER A 204 -15.38 1.20 -9.89
CA SER A 204 -15.15 2.57 -9.46
C SER A 204 -15.25 2.72 -7.95
N HIS A 205 -14.42 3.58 -7.37
CA HIS A 205 -14.54 4.00 -5.98
C HIS A 205 -15.53 5.16 -5.82
N TYR A 206 -16.15 5.28 -4.65
CA TYR A 206 -17.20 6.26 -4.31
C TYR A 206 -16.65 7.53 -3.65
N VAL A 207 -15.33 7.74 -3.72
CA VAL A 207 -14.63 8.78 -2.95
C VAL A 207 -15.17 10.17 -3.24
N GLY A 208 -15.40 10.50 -4.51
CA GLY A 208 -16.02 11.75 -4.95
C GLY A 208 -17.54 11.67 -5.16
N GLY A 209 -18.18 10.53 -4.86
CA GLY A 209 -19.63 10.33 -4.99
C GLY A 209 -20.17 10.13 -6.42
N LEU A 210 -19.32 10.09 -7.44
CA LEU A 210 -19.76 9.97 -8.84
C LEU A 210 -20.14 8.54 -9.26
N ALA A 211 -19.61 7.51 -8.60
CA ALA A 211 -19.62 6.14 -9.11
C ALA A 211 -21.03 5.54 -9.26
N VAL A 212 -22.01 5.88 -8.40
CA VAL A 212 -23.41 5.43 -8.62
C VAL A 212 -23.95 6.01 -9.92
N GLY A 213 -23.75 7.30 -10.18
CA GLY A 213 -24.16 7.92 -11.44
C GLY A 213 -23.45 7.28 -12.63
N ALA A 214 -22.15 7.00 -12.51
CA ALA A 214 -21.37 6.30 -13.53
C ALA A 214 -21.92 4.89 -13.81
N TYR A 215 -22.34 4.14 -12.79
CA TYR A 215 -22.91 2.81 -12.97
C TYR A 215 -24.26 2.85 -13.67
N LEU A 216 -25.13 3.81 -13.33
CA LEU A 216 -26.44 3.96 -13.98
C LEU A 216 -26.30 4.31 -15.46
N GLU A 217 -25.38 5.21 -15.80
CA GLU A 217 -25.12 5.58 -17.19
C GLU A 217 -24.38 4.46 -17.96
N ALA A 218 -23.42 3.77 -17.33
CA ALA A 218 -22.78 2.60 -17.91
C ALA A 218 -23.79 1.47 -18.19
N ALA A 219 -24.78 1.25 -17.31
CA ALA A 219 -25.86 0.30 -17.55
C ALA A 219 -26.66 0.65 -18.80
N LYS A 220 -26.99 1.94 -19.00
CA LYS A 220 -27.65 2.42 -20.23
C LYS A 220 -26.81 2.22 -21.49
N ALA A 221 -25.49 2.31 -21.35
CA ALA A 221 -24.53 2.06 -22.43
C ALA A 221 -24.25 0.57 -22.68
N GLY A 222 -24.78 -0.33 -21.83
CA GLY A 222 -24.67 -1.78 -21.99
C GLY A 222 -23.47 -2.42 -21.29
N VAL A 223 -22.98 -1.86 -20.19
CA VAL A 223 -22.02 -2.54 -19.31
C VAL A 223 -22.63 -3.84 -18.76
N ASP A 224 -21.81 -4.89 -18.62
CA ASP A 224 -22.30 -6.21 -18.26
C ASP A 224 -22.23 -6.46 -16.73
N VAL A 225 -21.22 -5.90 -16.07
CA VAL A 225 -20.97 -6.08 -14.63
C VAL A 225 -20.52 -4.77 -13.97
N VAL A 226 -20.90 -4.50 -12.73
CA VAL A 226 -20.29 -3.44 -11.89
C VAL A 226 -19.87 -3.96 -10.52
N ASP A 227 -18.88 -3.30 -9.90
CA ASP A 227 -18.36 -3.67 -8.58
C ASP A 227 -19.04 -2.88 -7.45
N THR A 228 -19.53 -3.57 -6.44
CA THR A 228 -20.23 -2.98 -5.27
C THR A 228 -19.70 -3.58 -3.97
N ALA A 229 -19.95 -2.90 -2.85
CA ALA A 229 -19.69 -3.44 -1.51
C ALA A 229 -20.95 -3.39 -0.65
N SER A 230 -21.04 -4.22 0.39
CA SER A 230 -22.11 -4.11 1.39
C SER A 230 -22.02 -2.78 2.14
N VAL A 231 -23.16 -2.17 2.47
CA VAL A 231 -23.23 -0.79 3.00
C VAL A 231 -22.28 -0.46 4.17
N PRO A 232 -21.96 -1.33 5.15
CA PRO A 232 -21.01 -0.98 6.22
C PRO A 232 -19.56 -0.83 5.74
N LEU A 233 -19.26 -1.41 4.59
CA LEU A 233 -17.96 -1.46 3.93
C LEU A 233 -17.95 -0.70 2.59
N ALA A 234 -18.99 0.08 2.31
CA ALA A 234 -19.13 0.93 1.13
C ALA A 234 -18.83 2.41 1.44
N PHE A 235 -19.03 3.29 0.45
CA PHE A 235 -18.81 4.75 0.52
C PHE A 235 -17.36 5.19 0.74
N GLY A 236 -17.12 6.51 0.72
CA GLY A 236 -15.80 7.08 0.91
C GLY A 236 -14.81 6.47 -0.08
N SER A 237 -13.64 6.05 0.40
CA SER A 237 -12.64 5.37 -0.43
C SER A 237 -13.06 3.98 -0.92
N SER A 238 -14.23 3.43 -0.58
CA SER A 238 -14.71 2.10 -1.03
C SER A 238 -15.64 2.20 -2.24
N GLN A 239 -16.23 1.08 -2.68
CA GLN A 239 -17.21 0.99 -3.75
C GLN A 239 -18.60 1.56 -3.37
N PRO A 240 -19.49 1.77 -4.37
CA PRO A 240 -20.91 2.00 -4.14
C PRO A 240 -21.58 0.89 -3.31
N PRO A 241 -22.55 1.23 -2.43
CA PRO A 241 -23.33 0.22 -1.71
C PRO A 241 -24.17 -0.62 -2.66
N VAL A 242 -24.06 -1.94 -2.56
CA VAL A 242 -24.83 -2.91 -3.35
C VAL A 242 -26.34 -2.65 -3.21
N GLU A 243 -26.80 -2.35 -1.99
CA GLU A 243 -28.21 -2.12 -1.67
C GLU A 243 -28.75 -0.90 -2.42
N THR A 244 -27.92 0.13 -2.58
CA THR A 244 -28.28 1.36 -3.29
C THR A 244 -28.35 1.12 -4.79
N VAL A 245 -27.38 0.40 -5.36
CA VAL A 245 -27.36 0.07 -6.79
C VAL A 245 -28.54 -0.83 -7.17
N VAL A 246 -28.80 -1.88 -6.39
CA VAL A 246 -29.95 -2.78 -6.60
C VAL A 246 -31.27 -2.00 -6.54
N ARG A 247 -31.44 -1.14 -5.53
CA ARG A 247 -32.66 -0.33 -5.40
C ARG A 247 -32.82 0.67 -6.54
N ALA A 248 -31.74 1.29 -6.99
CA ALA A 248 -31.78 2.28 -8.08
C ALA A 248 -32.16 1.66 -9.43
N LEU A 249 -31.84 0.38 -9.66
CA LEU A 249 -32.14 -0.35 -10.89
C LEU A 249 -33.45 -1.14 -10.85
N GLN A 250 -34.08 -1.26 -9.68
CA GLN A 250 -35.30 -2.04 -9.50
C GLN A 250 -36.45 -1.53 -10.39
N GLY A 251 -37.09 -2.43 -11.13
CA GLY A 251 -38.17 -2.09 -12.07
C GLY A 251 -37.71 -1.44 -13.38
N THR A 252 -36.40 -1.26 -13.58
CA THR A 252 -35.82 -0.81 -14.85
C THR A 252 -35.44 -2.00 -15.74
N PRO A 253 -35.11 -1.80 -17.03
CA PRO A 253 -34.61 -2.87 -17.90
C PRO A 253 -33.28 -3.52 -17.44
N TYR A 254 -32.60 -2.91 -16.46
CA TYR A 254 -31.32 -3.36 -15.91
C TYR A 254 -31.45 -3.90 -14.49
N ASP A 255 -32.68 -4.16 -14.02
CA ASP A 255 -32.95 -4.73 -12.70
C ASP A 255 -32.09 -5.98 -12.47
N THR A 256 -31.37 -5.99 -11.35
CA THR A 256 -30.40 -7.05 -11.01
C THR A 256 -31.09 -8.32 -10.52
N GLY A 257 -32.35 -8.22 -10.07
CA GLY A 257 -33.10 -9.34 -9.48
C GLY A 257 -32.61 -9.79 -8.09
N LEU A 258 -31.62 -9.11 -7.50
CA LEU A 258 -31.07 -9.49 -6.19
C LEU A 258 -32.03 -9.16 -5.05
N ASN A 259 -32.05 -10.02 -4.02
CA ASN A 259 -32.95 -9.86 -2.88
C ASN A 259 -32.41 -8.83 -1.87
N LEU A 260 -33.02 -7.64 -1.83
CA LEU A 260 -32.64 -6.57 -0.89
C LEU A 260 -32.70 -7.00 0.59
N ALA A 261 -33.64 -7.85 1.01
CA ALA A 261 -33.73 -8.28 2.41
C ALA A 261 -32.52 -9.15 2.80
N GLN A 262 -32.09 -10.04 1.91
CA GLN A 262 -30.87 -10.84 2.09
C GLN A 262 -29.62 -9.95 2.15
N LEU A 263 -29.55 -8.91 1.30
CA LEU A 263 -28.44 -7.95 1.34
C LEU A 263 -28.39 -7.19 2.68
N PHE A 264 -29.54 -6.77 3.21
CA PHE A 264 -29.59 -6.10 4.51
C PHE A 264 -29.23 -7.02 5.69
N GLU A 265 -29.52 -8.32 5.60
CA GLU A 265 -29.05 -9.29 6.59
C GLU A 265 -27.52 -9.38 6.62
N ILE A 266 -26.89 -9.43 5.43
CA ILE A 266 -25.44 -9.41 5.28
C ILE A 266 -24.85 -8.09 5.80
N ALA A 267 -25.48 -6.96 5.47
CA ALA A 267 -25.08 -5.66 5.98
C ALA A 267 -25.15 -5.58 7.50
N GLN A 268 -26.17 -6.17 8.12
CA GLN A 268 -26.29 -6.18 9.58
C GLN A 268 -25.11 -6.89 10.24
N TYR A 269 -24.68 -8.03 9.70
CA TYR A 269 -23.49 -8.75 10.17
C TYR A 269 -22.24 -7.87 10.15
N PHE A 270 -21.94 -7.25 9.00
CA PHE A 270 -20.75 -6.40 8.89
C PHE A 270 -20.87 -5.10 9.71
N ASP A 271 -22.08 -4.59 9.94
CA ASP A 271 -22.31 -3.43 10.80
C ASP A 271 -22.07 -3.74 12.28
N GLU A 272 -22.38 -4.95 12.73
CA GLU A 272 -22.07 -5.44 14.07
C GLU A 272 -20.58 -5.70 14.23
N LEU A 273 -19.97 -6.41 13.27
CA LEU A 273 -18.54 -6.70 13.26
C LEU A 273 -17.68 -5.43 13.37
N ARG A 274 -17.98 -4.40 12.57
CA ARG A 274 -17.23 -3.15 12.63
C ARG A 274 -17.34 -2.48 14.00
N LYS A 275 -18.50 -2.54 14.66
CA LYS A 275 -18.69 -1.93 15.99
C LYS A 275 -17.90 -2.70 17.04
N GLU A 276 -17.92 -4.03 16.96
CA GLU A 276 -17.14 -4.90 17.86
C GLU A 276 -15.64 -4.63 17.74
N LEU A 277 -15.13 -4.46 16.51
CA LEU A 277 -13.71 -4.26 16.22
C LEU A 277 -13.26 -2.79 16.22
N GLY A 278 -14.17 -1.85 16.41
CA GLY A 278 -13.87 -0.41 16.45
C GLY A 278 -13.59 0.21 15.07
N PHE A 279 -14.06 -0.40 13.99
CA PHE A 279 -13.90 0.15 12.65
C PHE A 279 -14.99 1.17 12.29
N GLU A 280 -14.57 2.22 11.60
CA GLU A 280 -15.45 3.27 11.07
C GLU A 280 -16.13 2.84 9.76
N ARG A 281 -17.25 3.51 9.45
CA ARG A 281 -17.88 3.42 8.12
C ARG A 281 -17.14 4.33 7.13
N GLY A 282 -17.25 3.99 5.85
CA GLY A 282 -16.84 4.90 4.78
C GLY A 282 -17.66 6.18 4.79
N VAL A 283 -16.97 7.32 4.69
CA VAL A 283 -17.57 8.66 4.57
C VAL A 283 -16.79 9.43 3.53
N THR A 284 -17.49 10.16 2.66
CA THR A 284 -16.87 11.14 1.76
C THR A 284 -16.68 12.45 2.52
N ARG A 285 -15.43 12.81 2.81
CA ARG A 285 -15.06 14.07 3.48
C ARG A 285 -14.76 15.15 2.44
N ILE A 286 -14.73 16.41 2.86
CA ILE A 286 -14.33 17.54 1.99
C ILE A 286 -12.93 17.29 1.40
N SER A 287 -11.99 16.84 2.22
CA SER A 287 -10.63 16.48 1.79
C SER A 287 -10.61 15.38 0.74
N ASP A 288 -11.57 14.45 0.80
CA ASP A 288 -11.64 13.34 -0.15
C ASP A 288 -12.17 13.81 -1.50
N MET A 289 -13.12 14.77 -1.52
CA MET A 289 -13.63 15.36 -2.75
C MET A 289 -12.60 16.20 -3.51
N GLN A 290 -11.52 16.65 -2.85
CA GLN A 290 -10.41 17.32 -3.53
C GLN A 290 -9.66 16.39 -4.49
N VAL A 291 -9.96 15.08 -4.49
CA VAL A 291 -9.51 14.13 -5.51
C VAL A 291 -9.79 14.59 -6.94
N PHE A 292 -10.82 15.41 -7.17
CA PHE A 292 -11.08 15.97 -8.51
C PHE A 292 -10.03 16.99 -8.97
N GLU A 293 -9.33 17.63 -8.03
CA GLU A 293 -8.26 18.57 -8.33
C GLU A 293 -6.92 17.86 -8.47
N HIS A 294 -6.54 17.05 -7.47
CA HIS A 294 -5.20 16.47 -7.38
C HIS A 294 -5.12 15.01 -7.88
N GLN A 295 -6.25 14.33 -8.10
CA GLN A 295 -6.36 12.94 -8.59
C GLN A 295 -5.62 11.88 -7.75
N VAL A 296 -5.33 12.18 -6.49
CA VAL A 296 -4.62 11.29 -5.56
C VAL A 296 -5.63 10.37 -4.90
N PRO A 297 -5.50 9.03 -5.01
CA PRO A 297 -6.43 8.11 -4.36
C PRO A 297 -6.43 8.26 -2.84
N GLY A 298 -7.57 7.99 -2.19
CA GLY A 298 -7.75 8.24 -0.76
C GLY A 298 -6.73 7.57 0.17
N GLY A 299 -6.36 6.32 -0.12
CA GLY A 299 -5.31 5.61 0.64
C GLY A 299 -3.94 6.29 0.57
N MET A 300 -3.61 6.90 -0.56
CA MET A 300 -2.37 7.65 -0.73
C MET A 300 -2.41 9.00 0.00
N ILE A 301 -3.54 9.72 -0.02
CA ILE A 301 -3.67 10.98 0.75
C ILE A 301 -3.42 10.73 2.23
N SER A 302 -4.03 9.66 2.77
CA SER A 302 -3.91 9.32 4.20
C SER A 302 -2.46 9.02 4.57
N ASN A 303 -1.74 8.30 3.71
CA ASN A 303 -0.30 8.05 3.86
C ASN A 303 0.50 9.36 3.81
N LEU A 304 0.28 10.21 2.80
CA LEU A 304 0.96 11.52 2.67
C LEU A 304 0.76 12.39 3.91
N VAL A 305 -0.46 12.42 4.46
CA VAL A 305 -0.78 13.16 5.68
C VAL A 305 -0.02 12.60 6.89
N SER A 306 0.07 11.27 7.05
CA SER A 306 0.87 10.65 8.12
C SER A 306 2.35 11.02 7.99
N GLN A 307 2.89 10.88 6.78
CA GLN A 307 4.29 11.15 6.47
C GLN A 307 4.66 12.61 6.76
N LEU A 308 3.80 13.56 6.38
CA LEU A 308 4.03 14.97 6.69
C LEU A 308 3.88 15.27 8.19
N LYS A 309 3.03 14.54 8.93
CA LYS A 309 2.95 14.68 10.40
C LYS A 309 4.23 14.19 11.09
N GLU A 310 4.73 13.03 10.69
CA GLU A 310 5.99 12.47 11.19
C GLU A 310 7.16 13.44 10.96
N GLN A 311 7.18 14.10 9.80
CA GLN A 311 8.18 15.11 9.46
C GLN A 311 7.86 16.51 10.01
N LYS A 312 6.84 16.66 10.87
CA LYS A 312 6.39 17.94 11.46
C LYS A 312 6.09 19.03 10.41
N ALA A 313 5.70 18.62 9.21
CA ALA A 313 5.50 19.44 8.01
C ALA A 313 4.06 19.40 7.47
N LEU A 314 3.06 19.00 8.28
CA LEU A 314 1.66 18.91 7.86
C LEU A 314 1.11 20.22 7.28
N HIS A 315 1.58 21.36 7.76
CA HIS A 315 1.20 22.68 7.25
C HIS A 315 1.56 22.89 5.76
N ARG A 316 2.44 22.06 5.21
CA ARG A 316 2.90 22.08 3.80
C ARG A 316 2.11 21.14 2.88
N LEU A 317 1.06 20.50 3.38
CA LEU A 317 0.24 19.56 2.59
C LEU A 317 -0.28 20.20 1.28
N GLY A 318 -0.70 21.48 1.33
CA GLY A 318 -1.15 22.19 0.14
C GLY A 318 -0.05 22.33 -0.94
N GLU A 319 1.20 22.56 -0.53
CA GLU A 319 2.34 22.60 -1.45
C GLU A 319 2.57 21.25 -2.11
N VAL A 320 2.49 20.15 -1.34
CA VAL A 320 2.65 18.78 -1.85
C VAL A 320 1.55 18.44 -2.86
N LEU A 321 0.28 18.74 -2.54
CA LEU A 321 -0.84 18.51 -3.46
C LEU A 321 -0.70 19.29 -4.76
N ALA A 322 -0.10 20.49 -4.73
CA ALA A 322 0.19 21.30 -5.91
C ALA A 322 1.43 20.84 -6.70
N GLU A 323 2.34 20.09 -6.08
CA GLU A 323 3.55 19.53 -6.72
C GLU A 323 3.27 18.19 -7.41
N ILE A 324 2.36 17.37 -6.88
CA ILE A 324 1.99 16.06 -7.43
C ILE A 324 1.65 16.11 -8.93
N PRO A 325 0.76 17.01 -9.42
CA PRO A 325 0.44 17.08 -10.85
C PRO A 325 1.65 17.41 -11.73
N ARG A 326 2.63 18.17 -11.21
CA ARG A 326 3.85 18.55 -11.95
C ARG A 326 4.79 17.36 -12.09
N VAL A 327 5.08 16.70 -10.97
CA VAL A 327 5.88 15.46 -10.94
C VAL A 327 5.23 14.40 -11.83
N ARG A 328 3.90 14.25 -11.76
CA ARG A 328 3.16 13.33 -12.61
C ARG A 328 3.34 13.64 -14.10
N ALA A 329 3.26 14.91 -14.51
CA ALA A 329 3.46 15.30 -15.90
C ALA A 329 4.89 15.01 -16.38
N GLU A 330 5.89 15.35 -15.57
CA GLU A 330 7.31 15.13 -15.85
C GLU A 330 7.68 13.65 -15.97
N LEU A 331 7.01 12.80 -15.18
CA LEU A 331 7.20 11.36 -15.22
C LEU A 331 6.37 10.67 -16.32
N GLY A 332 5.81 11.41 -17.29
CA GLY A 332 5.10 10.81 -18.43
C GLY A 332 3.64 10.44 -18.14
N TYR A 333 3.00 11.15 -17.22
CA TYR A 333 1.60 10.99 -16.83
C TYR A 333 1.17 9.59 -16.34
N PRO A 334 1.92 8.87 -15.49
CA PRO A 334 1.44 7.58 -14.99
C PRO A 334 0.06 7.72 -14.32
N PRO A 335 -0.86 6.74 -14.49
CA PRO A 335 -2.00 6.60 -13.60
C PRO A 335 -1.51 6.51 -12.16
N LEU A 336 -2.21 7.13 -11.21
CA LEU A 336 -1.83 7.09 -9.80
C LEU A 336 -2.45 5.87 -9.12
N VAL A 337 -1.92 4.69 -9.41
CA VAL A 337 -2.28 3.41 -8.79
C VAL A 337 -1.01 2.77 -8.19
N THR A 338 -1.11 1.82 -7.28
CA THR A 338 0.11 1.21 -6.70
C THR A 338 0.92 0.49 -7.79
N PRO A 339 2.24 0.73 -7.92
CA PRO A 339 3.10 1.53 -7.04
C PRO A 339 3.34 2.98 -7.51
N THR A 340 2.92 3.36 -8.71
CA THR A 340 3.19 4.68 -9.33
C THR A 340 2.64 5.85 -8.51
N SER A 341 1.53 5.64 -7.80
CA SER A 341 0.99 6.58 -6.83
C SER A 341 2.03 6.96 -5.74
N GLN A 342 2.68 5.97 -5.13
CA GLN A 342 3.71 6.17 -4.11
C GLN A 342 4.97 6.85 -4.69
N ILE A 343 5.37 6.46 -5.91
CA ILE A 343 6.53 7.00 -6.61
C ILE A 343 6.35 8.51 -6.85
N VAL A 344 5.23 8.91 -7.46
CA VAL A 344 4.91 10.32 -7.72
C VAL A 344 4.73 11.09 -6.41
N GLY A 345 3.98 10.53 -5.46
CA GLY A 345 3.69 11.14 -4.18
C GLY A 345 4.92 11.44 -3.35
N THR A 346 5.81 10.46 -3.23
CA THR A 346 7.02 10.61 -2.42
C THR A 346 7.99 11.60 -3.05
N GLN A 347 8.16 11.56 -4.37
CA GLN A 347 8.98 12.56 -5.05
C GLN A 347 8.43 13.98 -4.85
N ALA A 348 7.10 14.16 -4.88
CA ALA A 348 6.48 15.45 -4.61
C ALA A 348 6.73 15.93 -3.17
N VAL A 349 6.62 15.04 -2.17
CA VAL A 349 6.97 15.35 -0.77
C VAL A 349 8.43 15.77 -0.67
N LEU A 350 9.36 15.02 -1.26
CA LEU A 350 10.79 15.35 -1.20
C LEU A 350 11.11 16.68 -1.89
N ASN A 351 10.52 16.96 -3.05
CA ASN A 351 10.67 18.25 -3.74
C ASN A 351 10.27 19.42 -2.83
N VAL A 352 9.14 19.29 -2.13
CA VAL A 352 8.63 20.30 -1.20
C VAL A 352 9.53 20.42 0.02
N LEU A 353 9.81 19.32 0.71
CA LEU A 353 10.54 19.33 1.98
C LEU A 353 11.99 19.78 1.84
N THR A 354 12.67 19.40 0.75
CA THR A 354 14.03 19.84 0.47
C THR A 354 14.11 21.27 -0.08
N GLY A 355 12.98 21.84 -0.54
CA GLY A 355 12.91 23.15 -1.19
C GLY A 355 13.52 23.18 -2.59
N GLN A 356 13.94 22.03 -3.14
CA GLN A 356 14.55 21.92 -4.46
C GLN A 356 14.07 20.64 -5.16
N ARG A 357 13.56 20.80 -6.39
CA ARG A 357 13.00 19.69 -7.17
C ARG A 357 14.09 18.68 -7.55
N TYR A 358 13.82 17.39 -7.32
CA TYR A 358 14.71 16.25 -7.61
C TYR A 358 16.11 16.36 -6.99
N LYS A 359 16.27 17.11 -5.89
CA LYS A 359 17.52 17.12 -5.12
C LYS A 359 17.80 15.76 -4.48
N LEU A 360 16.73 15.12 -3.99
CA LEU A 360 16.75 13.74 -3.51
C LEU A 360 15.76 12.95 -4.37
N VAL A 361 16.24 11.81 -4.88
CA VAL A 361 15.46 10.95 -5.77
C VAL A 361 15.49 9.52 -5.21
N PRO A 362 14.35 9.00 -4.74
CA PRO A 362 14.24 7.62 -4.24
C PRO A 362 14.64 6.59 -5.30
N GLY A 363 15.13 5.43 -4.85
CA GLY A 363 15.53 4.35 -5.74
C GLY A 363 14.41 3.89 -6.67
N GLU A 364 13.16 3.90 -6.22
CA GLU A 364 11.98 3.51 -6.99
C GLU A 364 11.64 4.53 -8.08
N VAL A 365 11.91 5.82 -7.84
CA VAL A 365 11.80 6.87 -8.88
C VAL A 365 12.90 6.67 -9.91
N LYS A 366 14.15 6.41 -9.48
CA LYS A 366 15.24 6.06 -10.40
C LYS A 366 14.88 4.82 -11.25
N ALA A 367 14.40 3.75 -10.61
CA ALA A 367 14.00 2.52 -11.28
C ALA A 367 12.85 2.73 -12.28
N TYR A 368 11.87 3.57 -11.93
CA TYR A 368 10.82 4.00 -12.84
C TYR A 368 11.35 4.69 -14.09
N VAL A 369 12.25 5.66 -13.92
CA VAL A 369 12.87 6.38 -15.03
C VAL A 369 13.75 5.45 -15.89
N LYS A 370 14.37 4.41 -15.29
CA LYS A 370 15.09 3.34 -16.01
C LYS A 370 14.16 2.35 -16.74
N GLY A 371 12.84 2.49 -16.59
CA GLY A 371 11.84 1.62 -17.23
C GLY A 371 11.58 0.31 -16.49
N ALA A 372 12.01 0.15 -15.24
CA ALA A 372 11.88 -1.11 -14.48
C ALA A 372 10.43 -1.54 -14.21
N TYR A 373 9.48 -0.61 -14.29
CA TYR A 373 8.04 -0.86 -14.09
C TYR A 373 7.25 -0.93 -15.41
N GLY A 374 7.90 -0.74 -16.56
CA GLY A 374 7.26 -0.65 -17.87
C GLY A 374 7.35 0.74 -18.49
N LYS A 375 6.70 0.90 -19.63
CA LYS A 375 6.70 2.12 -20.43
C LYS A 375 5.61 3.08 -19.94
N PRO A 376 5.94 4.33 -19.58
CA PRO A 376 4.96 5.34 -19.23
C PRO A 376 4.02 5.70 -20.41
N PRO A 377 2.79 6.19 -20.14
CA PRO A 377 1.84 6.59 -21.18
C PRO A 377 2.36 7.67 -22.14
N ALA A 378 3.21 8.57 -21.64
CA ALA A 378 3.88 9.60 -22.41
C ALA A 378 5.40 9.56 -22.18
N PRO A 379 6.23 10.13 -23.07
CA PRO A 379 7.66 10.29 -22.79
C PRO A 379 7.87 11.04 -21.47
N ILE A 380 8.81 10.55 -20.66
CA ILE A 380 9.33 11.27 -19.50
C ILE A 380 10.04 12.53 -20.01
N ASP A 381 9.91 13.65 -19.29
CA ASP A 381 10.62 14.88 -19.62
C ASP A 381 12.13 14.62 -19.66
N GLU A 382 12.78 14.95 -20.79
CA GLU A 382 14.18 14.59 -21.03
C GLU A 382 15.14 15.27 -20.04
N ASN A 383 14.83 16.48 -19.57
CA ASN A 383 15.64 17.15 -18.55
C ASN A 383 15.53 16.42 -17.22
N ILE A 384 14.33 15.99 -16.85
CA ILE A 384 14.09 15.22 -15.62
C ILE A 384 14.71 13.83 -15.71
N ARG A 385 14.60 13.15 -16.85
CA ARG A 385 15.26 11.86 -17.09
C ARG A 385 16.78 11.98 -16.93
N ARG A 386 17.41 12.96 -17.57
CA ARG A 386 18.86 13.22 -17.40
C ARG A 386 19.24 13.63 -15.99
N LEU A 387 18.40 14.41 -15.30
CA LEU A 387 18.65 14.79 -13.91
C LEU A 387 18.67 13.58 -12.98
N ILE A 388 17.82 12.59 -13.23
CA ILE A 388 17.66 11.42 -12.36
C ILE A 388 18.66 10.30 -12.68
N ILE A 389 18.91 10.02 -13.96
CA ILE A 389 19.74 8.86 -14.37
C ILE A 389 20.92 9.22 -15.29
N GLY A 390 21.17 10.51 -15.57
CA GLY A 390 22.24 10.93 -16.46
C GLY A 390 22.14 10.30 -17.86
N ASP A 391 23.20 9.62 -18.28
CA ASP A 391 23.28 8.92 -19.57
C ASP A 391 23.02 7.40 -19.46
N GLU A 392 22.55 6.92 -18.30
CA GLU A 392 22.27 5.49 -18.12
C GLU A 392 21.15 5.00 -19.06
N PRO A 393 21.27 3.80 -19.66
CA PRO A 393 20.29 3.31 -20.62
C PRO A 393 18.91 3.09 -19.98
N VAL A 394 17.86 3.39 -20.73
CA VAL A 394 16.46 3.11 -20.36
C VAL A 394 16.06 1.76 -20.95
N CYS A 395 15.37 0.92 -20.17
CA CYS A 395 14.85 -0.34 -20.67
C CYS A 395 13.71 -0.11 -21.67
N GLU A 396 13.96 -0.42 -22.94
CA GLU A 396 12.93 -0.31 -24.01
C GLU A 396 12.08 -1.58 -24.16
N LYS A 397 12.55 -2.72 -23.63
CA LYS A 397 11.88 -4.02 -23.69
C LYS A 397 10.93 -4.22 -22.50
N ARG A 398 10.26 -5.37 -22.43
CA ARG A 398 9.49 -5.75 -21.23
C ARG A 398 10.50 -5.96 -20.09
N PRO A 399 10.36 -5.30 -18.92
CA PRO A 399 11.41 -5.33 -17.89
C PRO A 399 11.70 -6.73 -17.33
N ALA A 400 10.68 -7.60 -17.32
CA ALA A 400 10.86 -8.98 -16.86
C ALA A 400 11.72 -9.85 -17.78
N ASP A 401 11.92 -9.48 -19.06
CA ASP A 401 12.84 -10.19 -19.96
C ASP A 401 14.30 -10.09 -19.51
N CYS A 402 14.61 -9.13 -18.63
CA CYS A 402 15.93 -8.92 -18.05
C CYS A 402 16.13 -9.68 -16.73
N LEU A 403 15.11 -10.40 -16.24
CA LEU A 403 15.17 -11.12 -14.97
C LEU A 403 15.51 -12.60 -15.17
N ALA A 404 16.46 -13.10 -14.39
CA ALA A 404 16.76 -14.52 -14.34
C ALA A 404 15.65 -15.29 -13.59
N PRO A 405 15.38 -16.56 -13.95
CA PRO A 405 14.47 -17.43 -13.19
C PRO A 405 14.81 -17.46 -11.70
N MET A 406 13.80 -17.49 -10.84
CA MET A 406 13.95 -17.29 -9.39
C MET A 406 13.58 -18.53 -8.57
N LEU A 407 12.71 -19.42 -9.06
CA LEU A 407 12.12 -20.49 -8.24
C LEU A 407 13.15 -21.46 -7.67
N GLU A 408 14.15 -21.85 -8.45
CA GLU A 408 15.17 -22.82 -8.01
C GLU A 408 16.07 -22.24 -6.91
N LYS A 409 16.54 -21.01 -7.10
CA LYS A 409 17.33 -20.29 -6.10
C LYS A 409 16.55 -20.12 -4.79
N ALA A 410 15.30 -19.64 -4.90
CA ALA A 410 14.44 -19.46 -3.74
C ALA A 410 14.20 -20.76 -2.98
N ARG A 411 14.05 -21.90 -3.68
CA ARG A 411 13.86 -23.22 -3.06
C ARG A 411 15.06 -23.62 -2.19
N GLN A 412 16.27 -23.38 -2.67
CA GLN A 412 17.50 -23.67 -1.93
C GLN A 412 17.63 -22.78 -0.69
N GLU A 413 17.24 -21.51 -0.78
CA GLU A 413 17.33 -20.54 0.33
C GLU A 413 16.37 -20.86 1.50
N ILE A 414 15.22 -21.48 1.22
CA ILE A 414 14.19 -21.77 2.24
C ILE A 414 13.92 -23.25 2.50
N GLU A 415 14.82 -24.14 2.09
CA GLU A 415 14.63 -25.61 2.22
C GLU A 415 14.21 -26.02 3.63
N ALA A 416 14.73 -25.35 4.67
CA ALA A 416 14.40 -25.61 6.08
C ALA A 416 12.98 -25.18 6.52
N TYR A 417 12.27 -24.41 5.69
CA TYR A 417 10.96 -23.81 5.98
C TYR A 417 9.83 -24.28 5.05
N ILE A 418 10.17 -24.79 3.86
CA ILE A 418 9.19 -25.13 2.82
C ILE A 418 8.32 -26.33 3.25
N THR A 419 7.01 -26.15 3.26
CA THR A 419 6.03 -27.23 3.48
C THR A 419 5.14 -27.47 2.27
N SER A 420 5.09 -26.51 1.35
CA SER A 420 4.27 -26.51 0.14
C SER A 420 4.93 -25.66 -0.95
N GLU A 421 4.42 -25.74 -2.18
CA GLU A 421 4.86 -24.87 -3.26
C GLU A 421 4.38 -23.42 -3.06
N GLU A 422 3.25 -23.25 -2.38
CA GLU A 422 2.70 -21.97 -1.96
C GLU A 422 3.65 -21.20 -1.03
N ASP A 423 4.38 -21.88 -0.14
CA ASP A 423 5.41 -21.25 0.69
C ASP A 423 6.55 -20.68 -0.15
N LEU A 424 6.99 -21.41 -1.17
CA LEU A 424 8.02 -20.95 -2.10
C LEU A 424 7.59 -19.67 -2.81
N LEU A 425 6.34 -19.61 -3.26
CA LEU A 425 5.78 -18.43 -3.93
C LEU A 425 5.64 -17.26 -2.96
N SER A 426 5.16 -17.49 -1.74
CA SER A 426 5.09 -16.47 -0.69
C SER A 426 6.48 -15.87 -0.40
N TYR A 427 7.52 -16.71 -0.38
CA TYR A 427 8.90 -16.25 -0.20
C TYR A 427 9.43 -15.47 -1.40
N CYS A 428 9.21 -15.94 -2.64
CA CYS A 428 9.62 -15.20 -3.84
C CYS A 428 9.05 -13.78 -3.85
N LEU A 429 7.78 -13.64 -3.42
CA LEU A 429 7.08 -12.36 -3.43
C LEU A 429 7.47 -11.45 -2.25
N PHE A 430 7.60 -12.03 -1.05
CA PHE A 430 7.85 -11.28 0.19
C PHE A 430 8.89 -11.99 1.09
N PRO A 431 10.18 -12.03 0.72
CA PRO A 431 11.18 -12.89 1.37
C PRO A 431 11.22 -12.72 2.90
N GLN A 432 11.30 -11.48 3.37
CA GLN A 432 11.41 -11.16 4.79
C GLN A 432 10.12 -11.45 5.57
N VAL A 433 8.96 -11.13 4.99
CA VAL A 433 7.66 -11.37 5.62
C VAL A 433 7.38 -12.86 5.71
N ALA A 434 7.60 -13.57 4.61
CA ALA A 434 7.37 -15.00 4.51
C ALA A 434 8.30 -15.76 5.47
N LYS A 435 9.60 -15.43 5.51
CA LYS A 435 10.54 -16.07 6.45
C LYS A 435 10.11 -15.90 7.90
N LYS A 436 9.76 -14.67 8.31
CA LYS A 436 9.23 -14.41 9.65
C LYS A 436 7.95 -15.20 9.92
N PHE A 437 7.02 -15.21 8.97
CA PHE A 437 5.77 -15.96 9.07
C PHE A 437 6.02 -17.47 9.22
N PHE A 438 6.97 -18.06 8.48
CA PHE A 438 7.32 -19.47 8.60
C PHE A 438 7.97 -19.80 9.94
N GLU A 439 8.80 -18.91 10.48
CA GLU A 439 9.38 -19.05 11.83
C GLU A 439 8.30 -19.04 12.90
N ASP A 440 7.34 -18.12 12.80
CA ASP A 440 6.20 -18.04 13.72
C ASP A 440 5.27 -19.26 13.58
N ARG A 441 5.05 -19.76 12.36
CA ARG A 441 4.33 -21.02 12.10
C ARG A 441 5.00 -22.21 12.77
N LYS A 442 6.31 -22.36 12.59
CA LYS A 442 7.09 -23.46 13.17
C LYS A 442 7.14 -23.40 14.70
N ALA A 443 7.12 -22.20 15.26
CA ALA A 443 7.10 -21.97 16.70
C ALA A 443 5.70 -22.05 17.34
N GLY A 444 4.64 -22.27 16.55
CA GLY A 444 3.26 -22.29 17.05
C GLY A 444 2.76 -20.91 17.53
N ARG A 445 3.32 -19.82 16.99
CA ARG A 445 2.99 -18.44 17.36
C ARG A 445 2.00 -17.76 16.41
N LEU A 446 1.46 -18.47 15.42
CA LEU A 446 0.43 -17.91 14.55
C LEU A 446 -0.86 -17.71 15.36
N THR A 447 -1.46 -16.55 15.18
CA THR A 447 -2.62 -16.04 15.92
C THR A 447 -3.95 -16.71 15.56
N GLY A 448 -3.90 -17.90 14.96
CA GLY A 448 -5.09 -18.67 14.61
C GLY A 448 -5.85 -19.12 15.86
N ASN A 449 -6.75 -18.26 16.35
CA ASN A 449 -7.70 -18.38 17.48
C ASN A 449 -7.42 -17.60 18.78
N ASP A 450 -6.39 -16.76 18.88
CA ASP A 450 -6.10 -16.08 20.15
C ASP A 450 -6.79 -14.70 20.30
N ASN A 451 -7.48 -14.51 21.44
CA ASN A 451 -8.07 -13.24 21.87
C ASN A 451 -7.07 -12.05 21.87
N GLY A 452 -5.76 -12.32 21.89
CA GLY A 452 -4.70 -11.32 21.76
C GLY A 452 -4.71 -10.58 20.41
N ALA A 453 -5.04 -11.25 19.32
CA ALA A 453 -5.10 -10.64 17.98
C ALA A 453 -6.31 -9.72 17.82
N ARG A 454 -7.45 -10.05 18.46
CA ARG A 454 -8.61 -9.15 18.55
C ARG A 454 -8.28 -7.83 19.25
N ASN A 455 -7.44 -7.87 20.29
CA ASN A 455 -7.00 -6.67 20.99
C ASN A 455 -6.05 -5.80 20.13
N GLN A 456 -5.18 -6.40 19.31
CA GLN A 456 -4.33 -5.64 18.38
C GLN A 456 -5.14 -4.96 17.28
N VAL A 457 -6.15 -5.63 16.71
CA VAL A 457 -7.04 -5.02 15.71
C VAL A 457 -7.89 -3.89 16.31
N LYS A 458 -8.39 -4.06 17.55
CA LYS A 458 -9.08 -2.97 18.28
C LYS A 458 -8.17 -1.75 18.51
N GLN A 459 -6.90 -1.95 18.84
CA GLN A 459 -5.93 -0.86 19.01
C GLN A 459 -5.56 -0.16 17.69
N GLN A 460 -5.61 -0.87 16.55
CA GLN A 460 -5.35 -0.28 15.22
C GLN A 460 -6.59 0.35 14.58
N GLY A 461 -7.80 -0.12 14.91
CA GLY A 461 -9.07 0.40 14.41
C GLY A 461 -9.55 1.66 15.14
N GLY A 462 -9.18 1.84 16.41
CA GLY A 462 -9.47 3.04 17.17
C GLY A 462 -8.30 4.03 17.13
N GLN A 463 -8.51 5.24 16.59
CA GLN A 463 -7.76 6.38 17.13
C GLN A 463 -8.15 6.49 18.60
N THR A 464 -7.24 6.18 19.52
CA THR A 464 -7.47 6.28 20.96
C THR A 464 -7.63 7.75 21.37
N LYS A 465 -8.81 8.32 21.13
CA LYS A 465 -9.27 9.51 21.85
C LYS A 465 -9.95 9.02 23.12
N MET A 466 -9.17 8.90 24.17
CA MET A 466 -9.71 8.75 25.51
C MET A 466 -10.57 10.00 25.81
N GLU A 467 -11.86 9.83 26.04
CA GLU A 467 -12.75 10.97 26.30
C GLU A 467 -12.47 11.54 27.71
N LEU A 468 -12.64 12.86 27.89
CA LEU A 468 -12.45 13.53 29.19
C LEU A 468 -13.24 12.88 30.34
N LYS A 469 -14.37 12.22 30.03
CA LYS A 469 -15.16 11.44 31.00
C LYS A 469 -14.43 10.18 31.48
N GLU A 470 -13.76 9.46 30.60
CA GLU A 470 -13.01 8.25 30.95
C GLU A 470 -11.80 8.59 31.83
N ILE A 471 -11.11 9.70 31.54
CA ILE A 471 -10.03 10.24 32.39
C ILE A 471 -10.59 10.62 33.78
N GLN A 472 -11.76 11.25 33.85
CA GLN A 472 -12.40 11.62 35.11
C GLN A 472 -12.81 10.38 35.93
N GLU A 473 -13.34 9.34 35.28
CA GLU A 473 -13.66 8.07 35.93
C GLU A 473 -12.39 7.35 36.42
N LEU A 474 -11.31 7.35 35.64
CA LEU A 474 -10.02 6.80 36.04
C LEU A 474 -9.46 7.50 37.28
N ILE A 475 -9.52 8.84 37.33
CA ILE A 475 -9.11 9.63 38.49
C ILE A 475 -10.02 9.35 39.70
N LYS A 476 -11.32 9.15 39.49
CA LYS A 476 -12.27 8.85 40.57
C LYS A 476 -12.04 7.46 41.15
N SER A 477 -11.78 6.47 40.31
CA SER A 477 -11.38 5.12 40.72
C SER A 477 -10.02 5.12 41.42
N LEU A 478 -9.05 5.89 40.93
CA LEU A 478 -7.74 6.06 41.56
C LEU A 478 -7.82 6.71 42.95
N ASN A 479 -8.78 7.60 43.18
CA ASN A 479 -9.01 8.18 44.51
C ASN A 479 -9.68 7.20 45.50
N GLN A 480 -10.35 6.15 45.00
CA GLN A 480 -11.02 5.12 45.80
C GLN A 480 -10.11 3.91 46.07
N SER A 481 -9.17 3.63 45.17
CA SER A 481 -8.11 2.63 45.38
C SER A 481 -6.91 3.27 46.09
N GLY A 482 -6.36 2.65 47.13
CA GLY A 482 -5.28 3.22 47.95
C GLY A 482 -3.90 3.40 47.27
N PHE A 483 -3.83 3.54 45.95
CA PHE A 483 -2.59 3.68 45.20
C PHE A 483 -2.08 5.13 45.22
N SER A 484 -0.78 5.31 45.46
CA SER A 484 -0.10 6.61 45.54
C SER A 484 0.43 7.12 44.20
N GLU A 485 0.62 6.21 43.23
CA GLU A 485 1.11 6.51 41.89
C GLU A 485 0.52 5.51 40.87
N PHE A 486 0.12 6.00 39.70
CA PHE A 486 -0.38 5.20 38.59
C PHE A 486 0.30 5.61 37.29
N ASN A 487 0.88 4.63 36.59
CA ASN A 487 1.62 4.81 35.34
C ASN A 487 0.97 3.94 34.24
N LEU A 488 0.51 4.59 33.18
CA LEU A 488 0.01 3.94 31.97
C LEU A 488 0.84 4.40 30.77
N GLU A 489 1.42 3.45 30.04
CA GLU A 489 2.18 3.69 28.82
C GLU A 489 1.60 2.82 27.69
N THR A 490 1.12 3.47 26.64
CA THR A 490 0.65 2.86 25.38
C THR A 490 1.16 3.69 24.21
N ASP A 491 1.16 3.15 22.99
CA ASP A 491 1.67 3.83 21.79
C ASP A 491 1.03 5.22 21.59
N GLY A 492 1.80 6.27 21.93
CA GLY A 492 1.39 7.67 21.80
C GLY A 492 0.82 8.34 23.06
N LEU A 493 0.67 7.64 24.20
CA LEU A 493 0.17 8.23 25.45
C LEU A 493 0.97 7.75 26.67
N LYS A 494 1.63 8.70 27.35
CA LYS A 494 2.22 8.53 28.69
C LYS A 494 1.37 9.26 29.72
N LEU A 495 0.79 8.53 30.66
CA LEU A 495 -0.05 9.10 31.71
C LEU A 495 0.51 8.69 33.08
N GLN A 496 0.98 9.69 33.83
CA GLN A 496 1.53 9.53 35.18
C GLN A 496 0.71 10.39 36.15
N ILE A 497 0.01 9.74 37.08
CA ILE A 497 -0.82 10.40 38.10
C ILE A 497 -0.18 10.15 39.47
N LYS A 498 0.23 11.23 40.15
CA LYS A 498 0.85 11.17 41.48
C LYS A 498 0.08 12.04 42.47
N ARG A 499 -0.20 11.48 43.66
CA ARG A 499 -0.95 12.17 44.72
C ARG A 499 0.00 12.99 45.59
N THR A 500 -0.09 14.32 45.56
CA THR A 500 0.69 15.22 46.43
C THR A 500 -0.09 15.56 47.70
N SER A 501 0.36 15.06 48.85
CA SER A 501 -0.11 15.53 50.16
C SER A 501 0.66 16.80 50.55
N GLN A 502 -0.05 17.92 50.71
CA GLN A 502 0.50 19.15 51.27
C GLN A 502 0.66 19.04 52.79
N ALA A 503 1.84 19.35 53.30
CA ALA A 503 2.04 19.92 54.63
C ALA A 503 3.25 20.88 54.61
N ALA A 504 3.02 22.12 55.07
CA ALA A 504 4.02 23.14 55.38
C ALA A 504 4.82 22.73 56.65
N THR A 505 6.07 23.12 56.93
CA THR A 505 6.66 24.48 57.08
C THR A 505 8.21 24.38 57.16
N ALA A 506 8.93 25.45 56.76
CA ALA A 506 10.38 25.70 56.96
C ALA A 506 10.68 26.15 58.44
N PRO A 507 11.94 26.41 58.93
CA PRO A 507 13.14 26.86 58.19
C PRO A 507 14.58 26.49 58.69
N ALA A 508 15.55 26.91 57.85
CA ALA A 508 16.91 27.45 58.13
C ALA A 508 18.17 26.54 58.23
N GLY A 509 19.20 26.90 57.45
CA GLY A 509 20.63 26.85 57.83
C GLY A 509 21.56 25.94 57.00
N PRO A 510 22.68 26.42 56.40
CA PRO A 510 23.44 25.73 55.36
C PRO A 510 24.75 25.07 55.88
N GLU A 511 25.25 24.04 55.18
CA GLU A 511 26.70 23.77 55.08
C GLU A 511 27.06 22.71 54.01
N VAL A 512 28.35 22.68 53.70
CA VAL A 512 29.00 22.41 52.42
C VAL A 512 29.69 21.05 52.43
N ALA A 513 29.66 20.31 51.30
CA ALA A 513 30.68 19.33 50.86
C ALA A 513 30.20 18.72 49.53
N GLY A 514 30.95 18.52 48.46
CA GLY A 514 32.37 18.63 48.15
C GLY A 514 32.51 17.87 46.83
N MET A 515 32.84 18.56 45.74
CA MET A 515 33.14 17.93 44.45
C MET A 515 34.55 17.36 44.50
N GLU A 516 34.69 16.05 44.34
CA GLU A 516 35.98 15.43 44.01
C GLU A 516 36.10 15.26 42.49
N GLU A 517 37.14 15.89 41.94
CA GLU A 517 37.70 15.62 40.62
C GLU A 517 38.43 14.28 40.62
N THR A 518 38.32 13.51 39.53
CA THR A 518 39.41 12.61 39.10
C THR A 518 39.62 12.63 37.58
N LYS A 519 40.66 13.36 37.19
CA LYS A 519 41.72 13.07 36.21
C LYS A 519 41.37 12.62 34.78
N LYS A 520 41.64 13.54 33.85
CA LYS A 520 42.02 13.27 32.45
C LYS A 520 43.26 12.35 32.34
N PRO A 521 43.28 11.43 31.38
CA PRO A 521 44.53 10.94 30.77
C PRO A 521 44.96 11.82 29.59
N LEU A 522 46.27 12.01 29.49
CA LEU A 522 46.99 12.84 28.52
C LEU A 522 46.83 12.40 27.07
N GLU A 523 46.84 13.42 26.21
CA GLU A 523 47.05 13.39 24.77
C GLU A 523 48.31 12.62 24.39
N LYS A 524 48.17 11.70 23.43
CA LYS A 524 49.24 11.39 22.48
C LYS A 524 49.03 12.29 21.27
N GLN A 525 50.01 13.16 21.03
CA GLN A 525 50.18 13.84 19.76
C GLN A 525 50.46 12.79 18.69
N ASP A 526 49.54 12.65 17.74
CA ASP A 526 49.86 12.19 16.40
C ASP A 526 49.64 13.36 15.44
N SER A 527 50.70 13.66 14.71
CA SER A 527 50.79 14.65 13.67
C SER A 527 49.95 14.24 12.46
N ASN A 528 48.87 14.97 12.20
CA ASN A 528 48.51 15.31 10.83
C ASN A 528 47.59 16.53 10.80
N ALA A 529 47.77 17.33 9.75
CA ALA A 529 47.14 18.62 9.50
C ALA A 529 45.65 18.67 9.89
N SER A 530 45.19 19.87 10.29
CA SER A 530 43.80 20.23 10.52
C SER A 530 42.92 19.89 9.30
N ARG A 531 42.51 18.63 9.17
CA ARG A 531 41.52 18.21 8.19
C ARG A 531 40.19 18.77 8.67
N LYS A 532 39.53 19.55 7.82
CA LYS A 532 38.16 19.97 8.07
C LYS A 532 37.31 18.72 8.13
N HIS A 533 36.61 18.56 9.25
CA HIS A 533 35.64 17.50 9.42
C HIS A 533 34.28 18.03 8.99
N HIS A 534 33.69 17.38 8.01
CA HIS A 534 32.35 17.63 7.55
C HIS A 534 31.39 16.61 8.16
N VAL A 535 30.21 17.05 8.56
CA VAL A 535 29.21 16.18 9.17
C VAL A 535 28.05 16.02 8.20
N LEU A 536 27.89 14.80 7.69
CA LEU A 536 26.75 14.44 6.86
C LEU A 536 25.55 14.14 7.78
N LYS A 537 24.47 14.89 7.59
CA LYS A 537 23.25 14.81 8.41
C LYS A 537 22.12 14.14 7.65
N ALA A 538 21.21 13.49 8.38
CA ALA A 538 20.01 12.88 7.85
C ALA A 538 19.11 13.96 7.23
N PRO A 539 18.79 13.89 5.93
CA PRO A 539 17.95 14.88 5.27
C PRO A 539 16.45 14.62 5.48
N MET A 540 16.09 13.54 6.16
CA MET A 540 14.71 13.11 6.40
C MET A 540 14.64 12.21 7.64
N VAL A 541 13.43 12.07 8.19
CA VAL A 541 13.13 11.07 9.23
C VAL A 541 12.94 9.70 8.57
N GLY A 542 13.51 8.63 9.13
CA GLY A 542 13.38 7.28 8.60
C GLY A 542 14.20 6.24 9.35
N THR A 543 14.38 5.04 8.79
CA THR A 543 15.25 3.99 9.33
C THR A 543 16.56 3.95 8.56
N PHE A 544 17.69 4.04 9.27
CA PHE A 544 19.02 4.02 8.68
C PHE A 544 19.49 2.59 8.36
N TYR A 545 19.96 2.37 7.15
CA TYR A 545 20.53 1.11 6.67
C TYR A 545 21.93 1.32 6.10
N ARG A 546 22.87 0.47 6.51
CA ARG A 546 24.28 0.52 6.10
C ARG A 546 24.56 -0.14 4.76
N ALA A 547 23.65 -0.98 4.26
CA ALA A 547 23.86 -1.82 3.09
C ALA A 547 22.66 -1.75 2.12
N PRO A 548 22.86 -2.04 0.82
CA PRO A 548 21.78 -2.03 -0.18
C PRO A 548 20.77 -3.17 -0.01
N ALA A 549 21.16 -4.24 0.69
CA ALA A 549 20.31 -5.37 1.04
C ALA A 549 20.79 -6.00 2.37
N PRO A 550 19.95 -6.75 3.09
CA PRO A 550 20.32 -7.34 4.39
C PRO A 550 21.58 -8.23 4.38
N ASP A 551 21.81 -8.93 3.27
CA ASP A 551 22.96 -9.84 3.10
C ASP A 551 24.09 -9.23 2.26
N ALA A 552 24.01 -7.93 1.93
CA ALA A 552 25.03 -7.23 1.18
C ALA A 552 26.04 -6.54 2.12
N GLU A 553 27.24 -6.34 1.62
CA GLU A 553 28.26 -5.55 2.32
C GLU A 553 27.79 -4.10 2.52
N PRO A 554 28.16 -3.44 3.63
CA PRO A 554 27.92 -2.03 3.85
C PRO A 554 28.47 -1.17 2.70
N PHE A 555 27.78 -0.07 2.37
CA PHE A 555 28.26 0.89 1.37
C PHE A 555 29.64 1.46 1.72
N VAL A 556 29.85 1.74 3.01
CA VAL A 556 31.10 2.26 3.56
C VAL A 556 31.35 1.78 5.00
N GLU A 557 32.63 1.68 5.33
CA GLU A 557 33.15 1.45 6.68
C GLU A 557 34.01 2.63 7.15
N VAL A 558 34.26 2.74 8.46
CA VAL A 558 35.23 3.70 8.99
C VAL A 558 36.60 3.48 8.33
N GLY A 559 37.19 4.54 7.82
CA GLY A 559 38.41 4.52 7.02
C GLY A 559 38.20 4.47 5.50
N SER A 560 36.97 4.26 5.02
CA SER A 560 36.66 4.24 3.58
C SER A 560 36.86 5.61 2.94
N LEU A 561 37.45 5.64 1.74
CA LEU A 561 37.49 6.82 0.89
C LEU A 561 36.17 6.93 0.13
N VAL A 562 35.57 8.12 0.14
CA VAL A 562 34.34 8.43 -0.58
C VAL A 562 34.56 9.58 -1.54
N THR A 563 33.98 9.48 -2.72
CA THR A 563 33.89 10.61 -3.66
C THR A 563 32.58 11.35 -3.48
N LYS A 564 32.55 12.65 -3.77
CA LYS A 564 31.29 13.42 -3.83
C LYS A 564 30.32 12.75 -4.81
N GLY A 565 29.09 12.50 -4.37
CA GLY A 565 28.06 11.77 -5.12
C GLY A 565 28.06 10.25 -4.92
N GLN A 566 28.99 9.69 -4.13
CA GLN A 566 28.98 8.26 -3.81
C GLN A 566 27.92 7.95 -2.74
N THR A 567 27.08 6.94 -2.97
CA THR A 567 26.13 6.43 -1.97
C THR A 567 26.86 5.87 -0.75
N VAL A 568 26.49 6.34 0.44
CA VAL A 568 27.09 5.95 1.73
C VAL A 568 26.13 5.27 2.69
N CYS A 569 24.83 5.45 2.52
CA CYS A 569 23.81 4.69 3.25
C CYS A 569 22.45 4.74 2.53
N ILE A 570 21.49 4.00 3.07
CA ILE A 570 20.07 4.12 2.73
C ILE A 570 19.33 4.64 3.97
N ILE A 571 18.39 5.56 3.76
CA ILE A 571 17.33 5.84 4.75
C ILE A 571 16.02 5.33 4.17
N GLU A 572 15.45 4.29 4.79
CA GLU A 572 14.07 3.91 4.49
C GLU A 572 13.15 4.96 5.10
N ALA A 573 12.55 5.76 4.24
CA ALA A 573 11.53 6.70 4.63
C ALA A 573 10.33 6.46 3.72
N MET A 574 9.13 6.53 4.27
CA MET A 574 7.90 6.43 3.48
C MET A 574 7.78 5.10 2.71
N LYS A 575 8.35 4.00 3.24
CA LYS A 575 8.47 2.66 2.61
C LYS A 575 9.28 2.63 1.31
N LEU A 576 10.07 3.67 1.05
CA LEU A 576 10.98 3.76 -0.08
C LEU A 576 12.41 3.83 0.44
N MET A 577 13.33 3.24 -0.32
CA MET A 577 14.76 3.24 0.01
C MET A 577 15.42 4.48 -0.60
N ASN A 578 15.81 5.44 0.24
CA ASN A 578 16.45 6.68 -0.18
C ASN A 578 17.96 6.55 -0.03
N GLU A 579 18.67 6.47 -1.15
CA GLU A 579 20.14 6.50 -1.18
C GLU A 579 20.63 7.89 -0.74
N ILE A 580 21.50 7.91 0.27
CA ILE A 580 22.14 9.14 0.75
C ILE A 580 23.57 9.16 0.20
N GLU A 581 23.90 10.22 -0.52
CA GLU A 581 25.19 10.42 -1.15
C GLU A 581 26.09 11.32 -0.29
N ALA A 582 27.40 11.08 -0.36
CA ALA A 582 28.40 11.99 0.20
C ALA A 582 28.39 13.32 -0.56
N ASP A 583 28.23 14.44 0.15
CA ASP A 583 28.22 15.79 -0.43
C ASP A 583 29.62 16.40 -0.62
N ILE A 584 30.64 15.76 -0.05
CA ILE A 584 32.07 16.06 -0.25
C ILE A 584 32.86 14.77 -0.55
N ALA A 585 34.07 14.92 -1.11
CA ALA A 585 35.04 13.84 -1.17
C ALA A 585 35.89 13.83 0.12
N GLY A 586 36.28 12.65 0.58
CA GLY A 586 37.10 12.53 1.78
C GLY A 586 37.11 11.13 2.36
N ARG A 587 37.49 11.01 3.63
CA ARG A 587 37.55 9.74 4.35
C ARG A 587 36.49 9.67 5.45
N ILE A 588 35.73 8.58 5.52
CA ILE A 588 34.82 8.33 6.64
C ILE A 588 35.66 8.14 7.91
N VAL A 589 35.50 9.02 8.89
CA VAL A 589 36.21 8.90 10.19
C VAL A 589 35.30 8.37 11.29
N GLU A 590 33.99 8.55 11.16
CA GLU A 590 33.03 8.11 12.17
C GLU A 590 31.65 7.84 11.55
N ILE A 591 30.99 6.80 12.05
CA ILE A 591 29.59 6.47 11.75
C ILE A 591 28.82 6.62 13.07
N LYS A 592 27.84 7.53 13.10
CA LYS A 592 27.16 7.99 14.33
C LYS A 592 25.87 7.21 14.65
N VAL A 593 25.44 6.33 13.76
CA VAL A 593 24.13 5.65 13.81
C VAL A 593 24.28 4.16 13.55
N GLU A 594 23.56 3.34 14.30
CA GLU A 594 23.55 1.88 14.14
C GLU A 594 22.63 1.43 13.00
N ASN A 595 22.96 0.30 12.37
CA ASN A 595 22.11 -0.27 11.31
C ASN A 595 20.72 -0.65 11.85
N GLY A 596 19.67 -0.25 11.15
CA GLY A 596 18.28 -0.45 11.55
C GLY A 596 17.76 0.57 12.57
N GLN A 597 18.55 1.57 12.94
CA GLN A 597 18.16 2.59 13.91
C GLN A 597 17.27 3.67 13.26
N PRO A 598 16.16 4.09 13.91
CA PRO A 598 15.42 5.27 13.50
C PRO A 598 16.28 6.53 13.60
N VAL A 599 16.18 7.41 12.60
CA VAL A 599 16.87 8.70 12.53
C VAL A 599 15.89 9.85 12.34
N GLU A 600 16.22 10.99 12.96
CA GLU A 600 15.46 12.24 12.86
C GLU A 600 16.05 13.19 11.81
N TYR A 601 15.24 14.13 11.30
CA TYR A 601 15.73 15.17 10.39
C TYR A 601 16.85 15.98 11.06
N GLY A 602 18.00 16.07 10.38
CA GLY A 602 19.18 16.79 10.84
C GLY A 602 20.08 16.01 11.81
N GLN A 603 19.76 14.75 12.13
CA GLN A 603 20.62 13.89 12.95
C GLN A 603 21.94 13.61 12.23
N GLU A 604 23.06 13.64 12.95
CA GLU A 604 24.38 13.36 12.40
C GLU A 604 24.51 11.87 12.04
N LEU A 605 24.91 11.57 10.81
CA LEU A 605 25.06 10.19 10.30
C LEU A 605 26.52 9.78 10.18
N PHE A 606 27.31 10.61 9.50
CA PHE A 606 28.72 10.35 9.23
C PHE A 606 29.56 11.59 9.48
N VAL A 607 30.81 11.38 9.89
CA VAL A 607 31.85 12.40 9.89
C VAL A 607 32.85 12.06 8.79
N ILE A 608 33.09 13.00 7.89
CA ILE A 608 33.97 12.86 6.72
C ILE A 608 35.13 13.86 6.89
N ALA A 609 36.37 13.37 6.92
CA ALA A 609 37.53 14.23 6.88
C ALA A 609 37.83 14.60 5.42
N GLU A 610 37.81 15.90 5.12
CA GLU A 610 38.29 16.44 3.83
C GLU A 610 39.75 16.01 3.62
N GLU A 611 40.04 15.42 2.46
CA GLU A 611 41.41 15.09 2.02
C GLU A 611 41.92 16.06 0.96
#